data_AF-U9T1F7-F1
#
_entry.id   AF-U9T1F7-F1
#
_cell.length_a   1.000
_cell.length_b   1.000
_cell.length_c   1.000
_cell.angle_alpha   90.00
_cell.angle_beta   90.00
_cell.angle_gamma   90.00
#
_symmetry.space_group_name_H-M   'P 1'
#
loop_
_entity.id
_entity.type
_entity.pdbx_description
1 polymer ?
#
loop_
_entity_poly.entity_id
_entity_poly.type
_entity_poly.pdbx_seq_one_letter_code
_entity_poly.pdbx_strand_id
1 'polypeptide(L)'
;MTVLYKIFDQLNVLESIHILYCYSLDTDFIQQIINLTKPFKLKSLFLDEVLQIDPLKSLLQKSGDFLENFGFGYGLGLYTSNESKQQLLELIIKYCTNIK
;
A
#
# COMPACT_ATOMS: atom_id res chain seq x y z
N MET A 1 -21.07 -4.78 -10.29
CA MET A 1 -20.27 -5.45 -9.24
C MET A 1 -19.02 -5.98 -9.92
N THR A 2 -17.88 -5.32 -9.72
CA THR A 2 -16.61 -5.65 -10.41
C THR A 2 -16.04 -6.97 -9.88
N VAL A 3 -15.24 -7.66 -10.70
CA VAL A 3 -14.57 -8.93 -10.34
C VAL A 3 -13.74 -8.79 -9.06
N LEU A 4 -13.12 -7.62 -8.84
CA LEU A 4 -12.33 -7.31 -7.64
C LEU A 4 -13.12 -7.34 -6.34
N TYR A 5 -14.37 -6.85 -6.30
CA TYR A 5 -15.17 -6.92 -5.06
C TYR A 5 -15.43 -8.36 -4.62
N LYS A 6 -15.65 -9.27 -5.57
CA LYS A 6 -15.80 -10.71 -5.26
C LYS A 6 -14.50 -11.30 -4.72
N ILE A 7 -13.35 -10.88 -5.25
CA ILE A 7 -12.04 -11.31 -4.75
C ILE A 7 -11.86 -10.81 -3.31
N PHE A 8 -12.12 -9.53 -3.02
CA PHE A 8 -11.95 -9.02 -1.67
C PHE A 8 -12.89 -9.66 -0.65
N ASP A 9 -14.13 -10.00 -1.03
CA ASP A 9 -15.02 -10.75 -0.14
C ASP A 9 -14.47 -12.14 0.20
N GLN A 10 -13.80 -12.79 -0.75
CA GLN A 10 -13.06 -14.03 -0.49
C GLN A 10 -11.79 -13.79 0.34
N LEU A 11 -11.14 -12.63 0.21
CA LEU A 11 -9.95 -12.27 1.00
C LEU A 11 -10.29 -11.86 2.45
N ASN A 12 -11.56 -11.60 2.78
CA ASN A 12 -12.02 -11.23 4.13
C ASN A 12 -11.71 -12.29 5.21
N VAL A 13 -11.38 -13.53 4.81
CA VAL A 13 -10.98 -14.61 5.74
C VAL A 13 -9.49 -14.62 6.06
N LEU A 14 -8.69 -13.85 5.32
CA LEU A 14 -7.24 -13.80 5.50
C LEU A 14 -6.90 -12.96 6.74
N GLU A 15 -5.94 -13.45 7.53
CA GLU A 15 -5.41 -12.70 8.66
C GLU A 15 -4.58 -11.49 8.19
N SER A 16 -3.77 -11.68 7.16
CA SER A 16 -2.89 -10.67 6.60
C SER A 16 -2.60 -10.89 5.12
N ILE A 17 -2.10 -9.84 4.47
CA ILE A 17 -1.61 -9.90 3.09
C ILE A 17 -0.26 -9.17 2.95
N HIS A 18 0.39 -9.43 1.82
CA HIS A 18 1.60 -8.76 1.37
C HIS A 18 1.39 -8.25 -0.06
N ILE A 19 1.75 -7.00 -0.32
CA ILE A 19 1.71 -6.41 -1.66
C ILE A 19 3.16 -6.19 -2.09
N LEU A 20 3.62 -6.97 -3.07
CA LEU A 20 5.00 -6.97 -3.52
C LEU A 20 5.06 -6.61 -5.01
N TYR A 21 5.69 -5.48 -5.34
CA TYR A 21 5.94 -5.00 -6.71
C TYR A 21 4.72 -5.11 -7.63
N CYS A 22 3.54 -4.74 -7.11
CA CYS A 22 2.28 -4.86 -7.84
C CYS A 22 2.10 -3.69 -8.80
N TYR A 23 2.25 -3.95 -10.10
CA TYR A 23 2.04 -2.96 -11.17
C TYR A 23 0.60 -2.41 -11.21
N SER A 24 -0.37 -3.21 -10.75
CA SER A 24 -1.79 -2.82 -10.70
C SER A 24 -2.19 -2.09 -9.41
N LEU A 25 -1.24 -1.64 -8.58
CA LEU A 25 -1.51 -0.88 -7.36
C LEU A 25 -1.82 0.60 -7.67
N ASP A 26 -2.80 0.84 -8.55
CA ASP A 26 -3.24 2.18 -8.91
C ASP A 26 -4.21 2.79 -7.88
N THR A 27 -4.60 4.04 -8.14
CA THR A 27 -5.54 4.77 -7.28
C THR A 27 -6.86 4.02 -7.11
N ASP A 28 -7.41 3.41 -8.16
CA ASP A 28 -8.70 2.71 -8.11
C ASP A 28 -8.59 1.42 -7.28
N PHE A 29 -7.48 0.71 -7.40
CA PHE A 29 -7.19 -0.48 -6.60
C PHE A 29 -7.01 -0.13 -5.12
N ILE A 30 -6.26 0.92 -4.81
CA ILE A 30 -6.11 1.41 -3.43
C ILE A 30 -7.45 1.85 -2.85
N GLN A 31 -8.26 2.58 -3.62
CA GLN A 31 -9.60 3.01 -3.19
C GLN A 31 -10.50 1.82 -2.86
N GLN A 32 -10.42 0.73 -3.63
CA GLN A 32 -11.14 -0.50 -3.30
C GLN A 32 -10.68 -1.12 -1.98
N ILE A 33 -9.36 -1.14 -1.70
CA ILE A 33 -8.80 -1.65 -0.44
C ILE A 33 -9.27 -0.84 0.76
N ILE A 34 -9.20 0.50 0.70
CA ILE A 34 -9.56 1.35 1.84
C ILE A 34 -11.07 1.30 2.14
N ASN A 35 -11.89 1.00 1.13
CA ASN A 35 -13.35 0.89 1.24
C ASN A 35 -13.82 -0.49 1.72
N LEU A 36 -12.90 -1.43 2.00
CA LEU A 36 -13.27 -2.71 2.59
C LEU A 36 -13.80 -2.53 4.01
N THR A 37 -14.98 -3.08 4.26
CA THR A 37 -15.63 -3.06 5.59
C THR A 37 -14.90 -3.92 6.60
N LYS A 38 -14.20 -4.97 6.14
CA LYS A 38 -13.29 -5.81 6.92
C LYS A 38 -11.88 -5.73 6.31
N PRO A 39 -11.07 -4.74 6.71
CA PRO A 39 -9.73 -4.61 6.17
C PRO A 39 -8.84 -5.75 6.68
N PHE A 40 -8.12 -6.39 5.76
CA PHE A 40 -7.01 -7.29 6.09
C PHE A 40 -5.84 -6.51 6.70
N LYS A 41 -4.95 -7.20 7.41
CA LYS A 41 -3.70 -6.60 7.90
C LYS A 41 -2.66 -6.59 6.78
N LEU A 42 -2.26 -5.42 6.30
CA LEU A 42 -1.16 -5.31 5.33
C LEU A 42 0.17 -5.40 6.08
N LYS A 43 0.92 -6.49 5.88
CA LYS A 43 2.19 -6.77 6.59
C LYS A 43 3.43 -6.30 5.84
N SER A 44 3.38 -6.32 4.51
CA SER A 44 4.47 -5.86 3.66
C SER A 44 3.94 -5.06 2.47
N LEU A 45 4.61 -3.95 2.16
CA LEU A 45 4.35 -3.12 0.99
C LEU A 45 5.66 -2.81 0.28
N PHE A 46 5.87 -3.42 -0.88
CA PHE A 46 7.01 -3.14 -1.75
C PHE A 46 6.49 -2.53 -3.04
N LEU A 47 6.87 -1.29 -3.32
CA LEU A 47 6.40 -0.53 -4.48
C LEU A 47 7.39 -0.64 -5.63
N ASP A 48 6.93 -0.91 -6.85
CA ASP A 48 7.78 -0.82 -8.03
C ASP A 48 7.84 0.62 -8.58
N GLU A 49 6.77 1.39 -8.34
CA GLU A 49 6.55 2.76 -8.83
C GLU A 49 5.84 3.63 -7.77
N VAL A 50 6.13 4.94 -7.70
CA VAL A 50 5.34 5.89 -6.90
C VAL A 50 4.29 6.46 -7.83
N LEU A 51 3.11 5.84 -7.84
CA LEU A 51 2.02 6.25 -8.73
C LEU A 51 1.48 7.63 -8.33
N GLN A 52 1.05 7.79 -7.07
CA GLN A 52 0.52 9.05 -6.50
C GLN A 52 0.66 9.04 -4.97
N ILE A 53 1.03 10.18 -4.38
CA ILE A 53 1.26 10.30 -2.92
C ILE A 53 -0.05 10.22 -2.12
N ASP A 54 -1.13 10.84 -2.58
CA ASP A 54 -2.40 10.89 -1.82
C ASP A 54 -3.06 9.52 -1.62
N PRO A 55 -3.20 8.65 -2.63
CA PRO A 55 -3.72 7.30 -2.43
C PRO A 55 -2.83 6.47 -1.50
N LEU A 56 -1.50 6.57 -1.65
CA LEU A 56 -0.55 5.88 -0.76
C LEU A 56 -0.70 6.37 0.68
N LYS A 57 -0.85 7.67 0.91
CA LYS A 57 -1.13 8.23 2.23
C LYS A 57 -2.40 7.62 2.83
N SER A 58 -3.49 7.54 2.08
CA SER A 58 -4.75 6.94 2.56
C SER A 58 -4.57 5.45 2.89
N LEU A 59 -3.82 4.71 2.07
CA LEU A 59 -3.50 3.30 2.34
C LEU A 59 -2.71 3.16 3.65
N LEU A 60 -1.63 3.92 3.81
CA LEU A 60 -0.78 3.90 5.00
C LEU A 60 -1.53 4.33 6.26
N GLN A 61 -2.44 5.31 6.18
CA GLN A 61 -3.30 5.69 7.31
C GLN A 61 -4.22 4.54 7.76
N LYS A 62 -4.66 3.70 6.82
CA LYS A 62 -5.58 2.59 7.12
C LYS A 62 -4.86 1.34 7.62
N SER A 63 -3.65 1.10 7.14
CA SER A 63 -2.95 -0.18 7.35
C SER A 63 -1.59 -0.07 8.05
N GLY A 64 -1.09 1.14 8.30
CA GLY A 64 0.27 1.40 8.78
C GLY A 64 0.60 0.75 10.13
N ASP A 65 -0.38 0.65 11.03
CA ASP A 65 -0.23 -0.04 12.31
C ASP A 65 0.08 -1.54 12.16
N PHE A 66 -0.19 -2.15 11.01
CA PHE A 66 0.12 -3.56 10.76
C PHE A 66 1.34 -3.76 9.88
N LEU A 67 1.88 -2.69 9.30
CA LEU A 67 2.95 -2.76 8.33
C LEU A 67 4.29 -2.98 9.03
N GLU A 68 4.95 -4.09 8.70
CA GLU A 68 6.23 -4.50 9.29
C GLU A 68 7.39 -4.36 8.31
N ASN A 69 7.10 -4.40 7.01
CA ASN A 69 8.11 -4.34 5.96
C ASN A 69 7.68 -3.34 4.90
N PHE A 70 8.59 -2.46 4.52
CA PHE A 70 8.38 -1.50 3.47
C PHE A 70 9.62 -1.40 2.58
N GLY A 71 9.41 -1.28 1.28
CA GLY A 71 10.53 -1.21 0.36
C GLY A 71 10.15 -0.70 -1.03
N PHE A 72 11.20 -0.52 -1.82
CA PHE A 72 11.11 0.04 -3.16
C PHE A 72 11.79 -0.88 -4.16
N GLY A 73 11.22 -0.99 -5.35
CA GLY A 73 11.80 -1.68 -6.49
C GLY A 73 12.92 -0.86 -7.09
N TYR A 74 13.78 -1.52 -7.86
CA TYR A 74 14.88 -0.85 -8.55
C TYR A 74 14.39 0.27 -9.49
N GLY A 75 13.16 0.15 -10.04
CA GLY A 75 12.55 1.16 -10.91
C GLY A 75 12.27 2.50 -10.22
N LEU A 76 11.91 2.48 -8.93
CA LEU A 76 11.62 3.71 -8.17
C LEU A 76 12.81 4.67 -8.08
N GLY A 77 14.02 4.10 -8.00
CA GLY A 77 15.27 4.84 -7.96
C GLY A 77 15.44 5.74 -9.19
N LEU A 78 15.00 5.27 -10.35
CA LEU A 78 15.25 5.85 -11.66
C LEU A 78 14.17 6.85 -12.11
N TYR A 79 12.90 6.61 -11.74
CA TYR A 79 11.77 7.41 -12.25
C TYR A 79 11.09 8.31 -11.21
N THR A 80 11.40 8.16 -9.93
CA THR A 80 10.80 8.97 -8.86
C THR A 80 11.75 10.08 -8.41
N SER A 81 11.23 11.30 -8.33
CA SER A 81 11.98 12.46 -7.82
C SER A 81 12.40 12.24 -6.35
N ASN A 82 13.51 12.87 -5.95
CA ASN A 82 13.95 12.81 -4.55
C ASN A 82 12.90 13.42 -3.59
N GLU A 83 12.13 14.41 -4.05
CA GLU A 83 11.05 15.01 -3.27
C GLU A 83 9.91 14.01 -2.99
N SER A 84 9.44 13.28 -4.01
CA SER A 84 8.40 12.27 -3.82
C SER A 84 8.87 11.11 -2.94
N LYS A 85 10.15 10.72 -3.05
CA LYS A 85 10.77 9.74 -2.13
C LYS A 85 10.76 10.26 -0.68
N GLN A 86 11.14 11.52 -0.47
CA GLN A 86 11.14 12.14 0.85
C GLN A 86 9.73 12.21 1.44
N GLN A 87 8.75 12.70 0.68
CA GLN A 87 7.35 12.77 1.11
C GLN A 87 6.83 11.39 1.52
N LEU A 88 7.16 10.34 0.77
CA LEU A 88 6.75 8.98 1.10
C LEU A 88 7.42 8.47 2.38
N LEU A 89 8.71 8.73 2.58
CA LEU A 89 9.40 8.38 3.83
C LEU A 89 8.79 9.10 5.04
N GLU A 90 8.43 10.38 4.90
CA GLU A 90 7.74 11.13 5.95
C GLU A 90 6.38 10.51 6.31
N LEU A 91 5.61 10.06 5.31
CA LEU A 91 4.35 9.34 5.53
C LEU A 91 4.59 8.00 6.24
N ILE A 92 5.63 7.27 5.86
CA ILE A 92 5.98 5.99 6.46
C ILE A 92 6.35 6.18 7.94
N ILE A 93 7.24 7.12 8.25
CA ILE A 93 7.62 7.45 9.63
C ILE A 93 6.39 7.86 10.45
N LYS A 94 5.47 8.61 9.84
CA LYS A 94 4.28 9.13 10.53
C LYS A 94 3.22 8.06 10.82
N TYR A 95 2.97 7.14 9.89
CA TYR A 95 1.83 6.22 9.97
C TYR A 95 2.20 4.76 10.24
N CYS A 96 3.47 4.37 10.08
CA CYS A 96 3.88 2.96 10.16
C CYS A 96 4.88 2.76 11.31
N THR A 97 4.35 2.51 12.51
CA THR A 97 5.14 2.42 13.75
C THR A 97 5.88 1.09 13.93
N ASN A 98 5.51 0.07 13.15
CA ASN A 98 6.01 -1.31 13.31
C ASN A 98 7.03 -1.75 12.25
N ILE A 99 7.47 -0.83 11.37
CA ILE A 99 8.52 -1.11 10.40
C ILE A 99 9.86 -1.31 11.11
N LYS A 100 10.59 -2.36 10.71
CA LYS A 100 11.91 -2.71 11.23
C LYS A 100 13.03 -2.33 10.28
#